data_AF-A0A9Y3QR92-F1
#
_entry.id   AF-A0A9Y3QR92-F1
#
_cell.length_a   1.000
_cell.length_b   1.000
_cell.length_c   1.000
_cell.angle_alpha   90.00
_cell.angle_beta   90.00
_cell.angle_gamma   90.00
#
_symmetry.space_group_name_H-M   'P 1'
#
loop_
_entity.id
_entity.type
_entity.pdbx_description
1 polymer ?
#
loop_
_entity_poly.entity_id
_entity_poly.type
_entity_poly.pdbx_seq_one_letter_code
_entity_poly.pdbx_strand_id
1 'polypeptide(L)'
;MVVVDSETATVLRVKGLLEFRCQLDSTDEQLVRNVISRTFETLRSQVKSESCVLAVSDSPVIIWPNKDAYATPEEITPSTLCEDMHQWIQADEQESSGKKSSKKKSKKSSVASVINLRLMTEVTKPGPLSAPILTKTVLKSHFVSVTLPLDCVVCTGRSDTIKDACEQLIEALTHQLCEMEKVTLQNMKGMTLLVPEPVHFLLPEPKGLVTVVYPVGVPDSQLVAQRKELHQQFELPDDRPYFRRANAYHFPNEPYKDGYLRNPHLALTHPTLDNGKVYLVQGIYSYHHYMQDRVDDNGWGCAYRSLQTICSWFQQQGYVELPVPTHKEIQQALVDVGDKQASFVGSRQWIGSIEVQAVLSHLLGLTSKILFVRELSWRPKAENWPTTSSLKELQS
;
A
#
# COMPACT_ATOMS: atom_id res chain seq x y z
N MET A 1 13.83 2.14 3.78
CA MET A 1 13.14 0.89 4.10
C MET A 1 13.31 0.68 5.58
N VAL A 2 12.20 0.54 6.29
CA VAL A 2 12.20 -0.26 7.50
C VAL A 2 12.55 -1.64 6.98
N VAL A 3 13.82 -1.99 7.05
CA VAL A 3 14.23 -3.36 6.80
C VAL A 3 13.44 -4.12 7.85
N VAL A 4 12.39 -4.83 7.43
CA VAL A 4 11.74 -5.81 8.30
C VAL A 4 12.87 -6.78 8.59
N ASP A 5 13.46 -6.68 9.78
CA ASP A 5 14.42 -7.68 10.16
C ASP A 5 13.66 -9.02 10.22
N SER A 6 14.36 -10.08 9.84
CA SER A 6 13.79 -11.36 9.43
C SER A 6 13.10 -12.15 10.57
N GLU A 7 12.04 -11.61 11.15
CA GLU A 7 11.00 -12.41 11.78
C GLU A 7 9.99 -12.77 10.70
N THR A 8 9.92 -14.06 10.40
CA THR A 8 9.07 -14.67 9.38
C THR A 8 7.60 -14.60 9.83
N ALA A 9 7.05 -13.39 9.92
CA ALA A 9 5.65 -13.17 10.22
C ALA A 9 4.81 -13.52 8.98
N THR A 10 3.73 -14.24 9.20
CA THR A 10 2.70 -14.47 8.17
C THR A 10 1.71 -13.31 8.27
N VAL A 11 1.35 -12.72 7.14
CA VAL A 11 0.37 -11.64 7.07
C VAL A 11 -0.94 -12.22 6.57
N LEU A 12 -1.96 -12.23 7.42
CA LEU A 12 -3.32 -12.55 7.01
C LEU A 12 -4.02 -11.26 6.60
N ARG A 13 -4.55 -11.23 5.38
CA ARG A 13 -5.22 -10.06 4.81
C ARG A 13 -6.64 -10.42 4.39
N VAL A 14 -7.63 -9.91 5.12
CA VAL A 14 -9.05 -10.09 4.81
C VAL A 14 -9.54 -8.94 3.95
N LYS A 15 -9.96 -9.24 2.72
CA LYS A 15 -10.65 -8.31 1.83
C LYS A 15 -12.14 -8.63 1.75
N GLY A 16 -12.98 -7.61 1.68
CA GLY A 16 -14.43 -7.80 1.63
C GLY A 16 -15.17 -6.55 1.20
N LEU A 17 -16.43 -6.72 0.85
CA LEU A 17 -17.35 -5.62 0.58
C LEU A 17 -18.55 -5.77 1.51
N LEU A 18 -18.88 -4.71 2.24
CA LEU A 18 -20.11 -4.65 3.03
C LEU A 18 -21.05 -3.60 2.45
N GLU A 19 -22.32 -3.94 2.36
CA GLU A 19 -23.36 -3.00 1.95
C GLU A 19 -23.76 -2.11 3.12
N PHE A 20 -23.40 -0.83 3.06
CA PHE A 20 -23.91 0.18 3.96
C PHE A 20 -25.20 0.75 3.37
N ARG A 21 -26.32 0.44 4.01
CA ARG A 21 -27.65 0.89 3.60
C ARG A 21 -28.37 1.52 4.77
N CYS A 22 -28.77 2.78 4.63
CA CYS A 22 -29.58 3.45 5.63
C CYS A 22 -30.64 4.37 5.01
N GLN A 23 -31.75 4.49 5.73
CA GLN A 23 -32.86 5.37 5.39
C GLN A 23 -32.75 6.65 6.24
N LEU A 24 -32.76 7.80 5.59
CA LEU A 24 -32.64 9.12 6.19
C LEU A 24 -33.98 9.85 6.05
N ASP A 25 -34.81 9.72 7.08
CA ASP A 25 -36.15 10.32 7.14
C ASP A 25 -36.16 11.79 7.60
N SER A 26 -35.00 12.32 7.98
CA SER A 26 -34.84 13.69 8.47
C SER A 26 -33.63 14.36 7.82
N THR A 27 -33.69 15.67 7.66
CA THR A 27 -32.56 16.52 7.26
C THR A 27 -31.77 17.07 8.46
N ASP A 28 -32.22 16.77 9.68
CA ASP A 28 -31.49 17.11 10.90
C ASP A 28 -30.16 16.35 10.98
N GLU A 29 -29.07 17.09 11.07
CA GLU A 29 -27.71 16.55 10.99
C GLU A 29 -27.42 15.57 12.13
N GLN A 30 -27.95 15.80 13.33
CA GLN A 30 -27.73 14.91 14.47
C GLN A 30 -28.50 13.60 14.32
N LEU A 31 -29.74 13.65 13.82
CA LEU A 31 -30.52 12.45 13.51
C LEU A 31 -29.85 11.63 12.41
N VAL A 32 -29.33 12.28 11.35
CA VAL A 32 -28.58 11.61 10.28
C VAL A 32 -27.32 10.92 10.85
N ARG A 33 -26.53 11.61 11.68
CA ARG A 33 -25.37 11.01 12.36
C ARG A 33 -25.75 9.78 13.18
N ASN A 34 -26.82 9.86 13.97
CA ASN A 34 -27.28 8.75 14.79
C ASN A 34 -27.71 7.52 13.95
N VAL A 35 -28.37 7.74 12.81
CA VAL A 35 -28.74 6.66 11.88
C VAL A 35 -27.51 6.01 11.28
N ILE A 36 -26.52 6.81 10.87
CA ILE A 36 -25.24 6.31 10.34
C ILE A 36 -24.53 5.46 11.39
N SER A 37 -24.40 5.95 12.62
CA SER A 37 -23.77 5.21 13.73
C SER A 37 -24.46 3.88 14.01
N ARG A 38 -25.80 3.85 14.07
CA ARG A 38 -26.57 2.60 14.23
C ARG A 38 -26.37 1.63 13.07
N THR A 39 -26.18 2.15 11.86
CA THR A 39 -25.89 1.32 10.68
C THR A 39 -24.50 0.68 10.81
N PHE A 40 -23.49 1.44 11.25
CA PHE A 40 -22.16 0.90 11.55
C PHE A 40 -22.18 -0.10 12.71
N GLU A 41 -22.98 0.11 13.75
CA GLU A 41 -23.20 -0.86 14.83
C GLU A 41 -23.73 -2.19 14.28
N THR A 42 -24.70 -2.13 13.37
CA THR A 42 -25.27 -3.31 12.71
C THR A 42 -24.21 -4.05 11.89
N LEU A 43 -23.37 -3.33 11.14
CA LEU A 43 -22.26 -3.94 10.38
C LEU A 43 -21.24 -4.61 11.31
N ARG A 44 -20.91 -4.00 12.45
CA ARG A 44 -20.03 -4.62 13.47
C ARG A 44 -20.66 -5.89 14.04
N SER A 45 -21.96 -5.88 14.31
CA SER A 45 -22.69 -7.07 14.76
C SER A 45 -22.71 -8.18 13.70
N GLN A 46 -22.78 -7.84 12.41
CA GLN A 46 -22.69 -8.81 11.31
C GLN A 46 -21.33 -9.50 11.28
N VAL A 47 -20.23 -8.74 11.41
CA VAL A 47 -18.86 -9.31 11.45
C VAL A 47 -18.66 -10.21 12.68
N LYS A 48 -19.27 -9.89 13.82
CA LYS A 48 -19.22 -10.68 15.05
C LYS A 48 -20.20 -11.86 15.08
N SER A 49 -21.06 -11.99 14.08
CA SER A 49 -22.05 -13.07 14.04
C SER A 49 -21.43 -14.40 13.65
N GLU A 50 -22.05 -15.49 14.07
CA GLU A 50 -21.69 -16.85 13.63
C GLU A 50 -21.86 -17.07 12.12
N SER A 51 -22.56 -16.18 11.42
CA SER A 51 -22.71 -16.20 9.96
C SER A 51 -21.54 -15.54 9.23
N CYS A 52 -20.59 -14.91 9.94
CA CYS A 52 -19.37 -14.39 9.35
C CYS A 52 -18.46 -15.55 8.92
N VAL A 53 -17.97 -15.49 7.68
CA VAL A 53 -17.15 -16.54 7.07
C VAL A 53 -15.93 -15.91 6.41
N LEU A 54 -14.77 -16.52 6.57
CA LEU A 54 -13.51 -16.15 5.92
C LEU A 54 -13.11 -17.26 4.97
N ALA A 55 -13.13 -16.99 3.67
CA ALA A 55 -12.67 -17.94 2.65
C ALA A 55 -11.22 -17.62 2.26
N VAL A 56 -10.32 -18.59 2.36
CA VAL A 56 -8.93 -18.42 1.90
C VAL A 56 -8.93 -18.36 0.37
N SER A 57 -8.25 -17.36 -0.19
CA SER A 57 -8.17 -17.20 -1.65
C SER A 57 -7.38 -18.34 -2.28
N ASP A 58 -7.82 -18.77 -3.45
CA ASP A 58 -7.15 -19.81 -4.26
C ASP A 58 -6.98 -21.12 -3.48
N SER A 59 -7.93 -21.40 -2.60
CA SER A 59 -7.90 -22.52 -1.66
C SER A 59 -9.33 -23.00 -1.38
N PRO A 60 -9.55 -24.30 -1.10
CA PRO A 60 -10.84 -24.79 -0.63
C PRO A 60 -11.13 -24.42 0.84
N VAL A 61 -10.19 -23.75 1.52
CA VAL A 61 -10.29 -23.50 2.96
C VAL A 61 -11.30 -22.41 3.28
N ILE A 62 -12.29 -22.76 4.11
CA ILE A 62 -13.31 -21.84 4.61
C ILE A 62 -13.33 -21.91 6.13
N ILE A 63 -13.31 -20.76 6.79
CA ILE A 63 -13.20 -20.61 8.24
C ILE A 63 -14.40 -19.83 8.77
N TRP A 64 -15.03 -20.32 9.83
CA TRP A 64 -16.04 -19.61 10.63
C TRP A 64 -15.36 -19.06 11.89
N PRO A 65 -14.83 -17.83 11.86
CA PRO A 65 -14.02 -17.29 12.95
C PRO A 65 -14.78 -17.24 14.29
N ASN A 66 -16.10 -16.99 14.25
CA ASN A 66 -16.94 -16.86 15.44
C ASN A 66 -17.57 -18.19 15.90
N LYS A 67 -17.26 -19.33 15.27
CA LYS A 67 -17.68 -20.69 15.69
C LYS A 67 -16.45 -21.50 16.12
N ASP A 68 -15.74 -21.02 17.14
CA ASP A 68 -14.48 -21.61 17.63
C ASP A 68 -13.39 -21.78 16.55
N ALA A 69 -13.36 -20.87 15.57
CA ALA A 69 -12.52 -20.96 14.38
C ALA A 69 -12.65 -22.30 13.61
N TYR A 70 -13.87 -22.86 13.59
CA TYR A 70 -14.19 -24.03 12.77
C TYR A 70 -13.79 -23.80 11.32
N ALA A 71 -13.11 -24.77 10.72
CA ALA A 71 -12.64 -24.69 9.35
C ALA A 71 -13.01 -25.95 8.56
N THR A 72 -13.11 -25.78 7.25
CA THR A 72 -13.23 -26.87 6.28
C THR A 72 -12.06 -26.76 5.30
N PRO A 73 -11.40 -27.85 4.89
CA PRO A 73 -11.63 -29.26 5.27
C PRO A 73 -11.35 -29.59 6.75
N GLU A 74 -11.94 -30.68 7.28
CA GLU A 74 -11.86 -31.10 8.70
C GLU A 74 -10.42 -31.36 9.20
N GLU A 75 -9.47 -31.53 8.29
CA GLU A 75 -8.03 -31.66 8.59
C GLU A 75 -7.44 -30.38 9.20
N ILE A 76 -8.07 -29.23 8.97
CA ILE A 76 -7.66 -27.95 9.51
C ILE A 76 -8.37 -27.72 10.83
N THR A 77 -7.58 -27.68 11.90
CA THR A 77 -8.08 -27.49 13.26
C THR A 77 -7.81 -26.06 13.72
N PRO A 78 -8.56 -25.54 14.71
CA PRO A 78 -8.28 -24.25 15.32
C PRO A 78 -6.84 -24.11 15.86
N SER A 79 -6.21 -25.24 16.23
CA SER A 79 -4.83 -25.31 16.72
C SER A 79 -3.75 -25.41 15.63
N THR A 80 -4.13 -25.54 14.36
CA THR A 80 -3.18 -25.55 13.24
C THR A 80 -2.44 -24.21 13.18
N LEU A 81 -1.13 -24.22 12.89
CA LEU A 81 -0.33 -23.00 12.81
C LEU A 81 -0.66 -22.20 11.54
N CYS A 82 -0.64 -20.88 11.63
CA CYS A 82 -0.95 -20.02 10.49
C CYS A 82 0.02 -20.22 9.32
N GLU A 83 1.29 -20.52 9.58
CA GLU A 83 2.28 -20.75 8.51
C GLU A 83 1.99 -22.01 7.68
N ASP A 84 1.29 -22.99 8.26
CA ASP A 84 0.95 -24.23 7.57
C ASP A 84 -0.18 -24.04 6.57
N MET A 85 -0.99 -22.98 6.69
CA MET A 85 -2.11 -22.70 5.78
C MET A 85 -1.67 -22.62 4.30
N HIS A 86 -0.40 -22.31 4.03
CA HIS A 86 0.16 -22.31 2.68
C HIS A 86 0.08 -23.66 1.97
N GLN A 87 0.01 -24.76 2.70
CA GLN A 87 -0.06 -26.11 2.12
C GLN A 87 -1.37 -26.35 1.34
N TRP A 88 -2.42 -25.59 1.64
CA TRP A 88 -3.74 -25.71 1.01
C TRP A 88 -4.06 -24.62 0.00
N ILE A 89 -3.13 -23.70 -0.27
CA ILE A 89 -3.28 -22.66 -1.30
C ILE A 89 -2.74 -23.23 -2.61
N GLN A 90 -3.58 -23.25 -3.65
CA GLN A 90 -3.16 -23.63 -4.99
C GLN A 90 -2.24 -22.54 -5.52
N ALA A 91 -0.98 -22.87 -5.76
CA ALA A 91 -0.09 -21.96 -6.46
C ALA A 91 -0.53 -21.93 -7.93
N ASP A 92 -0.90 -20.75 -8.44
CA ASP A 92 -0.94 -20.49 -9.87
C ASP A 92 0.48 -20.65 -10.42
N GLU A 93 0.89 -21.88 -10.70
CA GLU A 93 1.99 -22.15 -11.61
C GLU A 93 1.53 -21.65 -12.97
N GLN A 94 1.95 -20.44 -13.34
CA GLN A 94 1.98 -20.02 -14.73
C GLN A 94 2.59 -21.16 -15.56
N GLU A 95 1.78 -21.73 -16.45
CA GLU A 95 2.17 -22.79 -17.37
C GLU A 95 3.39 -22.35 -18.20
N SER A 96 4.59 -22.68 -17.73
CA SER A 96 5.75 -22.88 -18.59
C SER A 96 5.93 -24.39 -18.74
N SER A 97 5.43 -24.90 -19.86
CA SER A 97 5.61 -26.28 -20.30
C SER A 97 7.06 -26.74 -20.16
N GLY A 98 7.30 -27.79 -19.36
CA GLY A 98 8.60 -28.46 -19.33
C GLY A 98 8.82 -29.34 -18.10
N LYS A 99 8.34 -30.58 -18.15
CA LYS A 99 8.67 -31.65 -17.20
C LYS A 99 10.17 -31.67 -16.86
N LYS A 100 10.52 -31.51 -15.59
CA LYS A 100 11.57 -32.30 -14.91
C LYS A 100 11.36 -32.26 -13.40
N SER A 101 10.94 -33.40 -12.87
CA SER A 101 10.96 -33.74 -11.45
C SER A 101 12.38 -33.63 -10.91
N SER A 102 12.63 -32.59 -10.13
CA SER A 102 13.77 -32.57 -9.20
C SER A 102 13.33 -31.81 -7.96
N LYS A 103 13.43 -32.47 -6.80
CA LYS A 103 13.23 -31.93 -5.46
C LYS A 103 14.17 -30.73 -5.27
N LYS A 104 13.74 -29.55 -5.71
CA LYS A 104 14.48 -28.31 -5.55
C LYS A 104 14.03 -27.71 -4.23
N LYS A 105 14.86 -27.90 -3.21
CA LYS A 105 14.73 -27.26 -1.90
C LYS A 105 14.58 -25.76 -2.15
N SER A 106 13.37 -25.22 -2.00
CA SER A 106 13.12 -23.82 -2.28
C SER A 106 13.98 -23.00 -1.33
N LYS A 107 14.78 -22.11 -1.90
CA LYS A 107 15.55 -21.14 -1.14
C LYS A 107 14.49 -20.23 -0.50
N LYS A 108 14.22 -20.40 0.81
CA LYS A 108 13.30 -19.56 1.59
C LYS A 108 13.71 -18.10 1.34
N SER A 109 12.92 -17.42 0.52
CA SER A 109 13.00 -15.97 0.35
C SER A 109 12.57 -15.35 1.68
N SER A 110 13.33 -14.39 2.21
CA SER A 110 13.09 -13.73 3.50
C SER A 110 11.91 -12.75 3.47
N VAL A 111 10.91 -13.00 2.62
CA VAL A 111 9.76 -12.13 2.38
C VAL A 111 8.60 -12.66 3.21
N ALA A 112 7.92 -11.76 3.94
CA ALA A 112 6.72 -12.09 4.68
C ALA A 112 5.69 -12.77 3.76
N SER A 113 5.15 -13.90 4.24
CA SER A 113 4.19 -14.67 3.46
C SER A 113 2.80 -14.06 3.64
N VAL A 114 2.08 -13.79 2.55
CA VAL A 114 0.75 -13.14 2.61
C VAL A 114 -0.33 -14.15 2.26
N ILE A 115 -1.29 -14.33 3.16
CA ILE A 115 -2.48 -15.16 2.97
C ILE A 115 -3.68 -14.23 2.78
N ASN A 116 -4.25 -14.25 1.58
CA ASN A 116 -5.45 -13.46 1.28
C ASN A 116 -6.70 -14.24 1.69
N LEU A 117 -7.58 -13.61 2.47
CA LEU A 117 -8.89 -14.12 2.82
C LEU A 117 -9.97 -13.20 2.25
N ARG A 118 -11.14 -13.78 1.96
CA ARG A 118 -12.34 -13.06 1.52
C ARG A 118 -13.39 -13.12 2.60
N LEU A 119 -13.89 -11.97 3.01
CA LEU A 119 -15.03 -11.87 3.90
C LEU A 119 -16.31 -12.27 3.16
N MET A 120 -17.04 -13.23 3.72
CA MET A 120 -18.30 -13.74 3.22
C MET A 120 -19.33 -13.80 4.35
N THR A 121 -20.59 -14.02 3.99
CA THR A 121 -21.67 -14.24 4.95
C THR A 121 -22.43 -15.50 4.57
N GLU A 122 -22.59 -16.40 5.53
CA GLU A 122 -23.42 -17.59 5.39
C GLU A 122 -24.89 -17.18 5.30
N VAL A 123 -25.52 -17.44 4.16
CA VAL A 123 -26.92 -17.04 3.86
C VAL A 123 -27.92 -18.16 4.24
N THR A 124 -27.43 -19.37 4.49
CA THR A 124 -28.26 -20.54 4.80
C THR A 124 -28.56 -20.63 6.29
N LYS A 125 -29.84 -20.53 6.65
CA LYS A 125 -30.35 -20.97 7.95
C LYS A 125 -31.11 -22.29 7.75
N PRO A 126 -30.79 -23.38 8.45
CA PRO A 126 -31.62 -24.58 8.41
C PRO A 126 -32.94 -24.31 9.17
N GLY A 127 -34.07 -24.35 8.47
CA GLY A 127 -35.40 -24.26 9.07
C GLY A 127 -36.48 -23.78 8.10
N PRO A 128 -37.77 -23.99 8.41
CA PRO A 128 -38.86 -23.51 7.57
C PRO A 128 -38.85 -21.98 7.55
N LEU A 129 -38.51 -21.40 6.41
CA LEU A 129 -38.69 -19.97 6.18
C LEU A 129 -40.19 -19.72 6.12
N SER A 130 -40.70 -18.87 7.02
CA SER A 130 -42.08 -18.37 6.90
C SER A 130 -42.23 -17.67 5.54
N ALA A 131 -43.38 -17.86 4.88
CA ALA A 131 -43.64 -17.23 3.60
C ALA A 131 -43.43 -15.70 3.71
N PRO A 132 -42.62 -15.07 2.84
CA PRO A 132 -42.36 -13.65 2.94
C PRO A 132 -43.65 -12.87 2.70
N ILE A 133 -44.07 -12.10 3.70
CA ILE A 133 -45.19 -11.15 3.54
C ILE A 133 -44.61 -9.85 3.01
N LEU A 134 -44.90 -9.54 1.74
CA LEU A 134 -44.46 -8.30 1.11
C LEU A 134 -45.50 -7.20 1.38
N THR A 135 -45.19 -6.30 2.30
CA THR A 135 -46.01 -5.11 2.55
C THR A 135 -45.38 -3.91 1.85
N LYS A 136 -46.12 -3.26 0.95
CA LYS A 136 -45.65 -2.08 0.21
C LYS A 136 -46.19 -0.81 0.87
N THR A 137 -45.31 -0.05 1.50
CA THR A 137 -45.59 1.30 1.98
C THR A 137 -44.86 2.31 1.10
N VAL A 138 -45.57 3.27 0.51
CA VAL A 138 -44.98 4.30 -0.34
C VAL A 138 -44.75 5.55 0.51
N LEU A 139 -43.48 5.85 0.81
CA LEU A 139 -43.04 7.05 1.53
C LEU A 139 -41.95 7.75 0.71
N LYS A 140 -41.90 9.08 0.80
CA LYS A 140 -40.76 9.85 0.30
C LYS A 140 -39.70 9.86 1.40
N SER A 141 -38.57 9.22 1.16
CA SER A 141 -37.43 9.21 2.07
C SER A 141 -36.14 9.33 1.27
N HIS A 142 -35.08 9.79 1.91
CA HIS A 142 -33.74 9.74 1.35
C HIS A 142 -33.10 8.41 1.72
N PHE A 143 -32.48 7.76 0.75
CA PHE A 143 -31.82 6.48 0.96
C PHE A 143 -30.36 6.59 0.57
N VAL A 144 -29.48 6.12 1.45
CA VAL A 144 -28.05 6.03 1.17
C VAL A 144 -27.68 4.57 1.05
N SER A 145 -27.04 4.23 -0.08
CA SER A 145 -26.51 2.90 -0.34
C SER A 145 -25.09 3.06 -0.87
N VAL A 146 -24.14 2.55 -0.11
CA VAL A 146 -22.71 2.60 -0.43
C VAL A 146 -22.11 1.23 -0.15
N THR A 147 -21.18 0.80 -1.00
CA THR A 147 -20.37 -0.38 -0.73
C THR A 147 -19.10 0.03 -0.01
N LEU A 148 -18.92 -0.45 1.21
CA LEU A 148 -17.75 -0.18 2.04
C LEU A 148 -16.65 -1.20 1.73
N PRO A 149 -15.45 -0.77 1.31
CA PRO A 149 -14.32 -1.65 1.11
C PRO A 149 -13.71 -2.01 2.46
N LEU A 150 -13.78 -3.29 2.82
CA LEU A 150 -13.00 -3.82 3.93
C LEU A 150 -11.68 -4.38 3.41
N ASP A 151 -10.57 -3.92 3.98
CA ASP A 151 -9.25 -4.49 3.78
C ASP A 151 -8.52 -4.42 5.12
N CYS A 152 -8.41 -5.57 5.78
CA CYS A 152 -7.92 -5.70 7.14
C CYS A 152 -6.70 -6.62 7.16
N VAL A 153 -5.69 -6.29 7.95
CA VAL A 153 -4.42 -7.03 8.04
C VAL A 153 -4.06 -7.35 9.46
N VAL A 154 -3.56 -8.56 9.67
CA VAL A 154 -3.00 -9.03 10.94
C VAL A 154 -1.67 -9.73 10.64
N CYS A 155 -0.64 -9.41 11.41
CA CYS A 155 0.66 -10.08 11.37
C CYS A 155 0.71 -11.11 12.48
N THR A 156 0.91 -12.38 12.13
CA THR A 156 1.01 -13.47 13.09
C THR A 156 2.44 -13.96 13.26
N GLY A 157 2.82 -14.30 14.48
CA GLY A 157 4.06 -14.96 14.83
C GLY A 157 4.11 -16.43 14.41
N ARG A 158 5.25 -17.10 14.63
CA ARG A 158 5.44 -18.52 14.29
C ARG A 158 4.60 -19.49 15.14
N SER A 159 4.20 -19.06 16.32
CA SER A 159 3.44 -19.87 17.27
C SER A 159 1.93 -19.64 17.19
N ASP A 160 1.48 -18.67 16.39
CA ASP A 160 0.08 -18.27 16.36
C ASP A 160 -0.74 -19.29 15.59
N THR A 161 -1.82 -19.72 16.23
CA THR A 161 -2.77 -20.67 15.65
C THR A 161 -3.82 -19.97 14.81
N ILE A 162 -4.55 -20.73 13.99
CA ILE A 162 -5.69 -20.21 13.24
C ILE A 162 -6.72 -19.56 14.16
N LYS A 163 -6.93 -20.11 15.36
CA LYS A 163 -7.81 -19.52 16.37
C LYS A 163 -7.34 -18.13 16.79
N ASP A 164 -6.07 -17.99 17.16
CA ASP A 164 -5.49 -16.71 17.57
C ASP A 164 -5.60 -15.67 16.45
N ALA A 165 -5.32 -16.09 15.21
CA ALA A 165 -5.47 -15.23 14.04
C ALA A 165 -6.92 -14.82 13.78
N CYS A 166 -7.89 -15.72 13.96
CA CYS A 166 -9.31 -15.40 13.82
C CYS A 166 -9.77 -14.38 14.84
N GLU A 167 -9.38 -14.53 16.11
CA GLU A 167 -9.69 -13.58 17.18
C GLU A 167 -9.12 -12.19 16.85
N GLN A 168 -7.86 -12.12 16.45
CA GLN A 168 -7.20 -10.88 16.02
C GLN A 168 -7.86 -10.26 14.77
N LEU A 169 -8.24 -11.08 13.78
CA LEU A 169 -8.90 -10.61 12.56
C LEU A 169 -10.29 -10.01 12.84
N ILE A 170 -11.08 -10.64 13.71
CA ILE A 170 -12.41 -10.12 14.09
C ILE A 170 -12.29 -8.82 14.88
N GLU A 171 -11.31 -8.73 15.78
CA GLU A 171 -10.99 -7.48 16.48
C GLU A 171 -10.59 -6.38 15.49
N ALA A 172 -9.67 -6.68 14.57
CA ALA A 172 -9.17 -5.73 13.59
C ALA A 172 -10.26 -5.27 12.59
N LEU A 173 -11.13 -6.18 12.12
CA LEU A 173 -12.29 -5.84 11.30
C LEU A 173 -13.29 -4.94 12.06
N THR A 174 -13.54 -5.23 13.34
CA THR A 174 -14.40 -4.41 14.19
C THR A 174 -13.80 -3.02 14.38
N HIS A 175 -12.51 -2.94 14.68
CA HIS A 175 -11.78 -1.69 14.85
C HIS A 175 -11.80 -0.86 13.57
N GLN A 176 -11.55 -1.48 12.42
CA GLN A 176 -11.62 -0.81 11.13
C GLN A 176 -13.01 -0.22 10.86
N LEU A 177 -14.09 -0.93 11.17
CA LEU A 177 -15.45 -0.39 11.07
C LEU A 177 -15.69 0.81 12.00
N CYS A 178 -15.09 0.83 13.19
CA CYS A 178 -15.12 2.00 14.07
C CYS A 178 -14.36 3.21 13.47
N GLU A 179 -13.20 2.98 12.86
CA GLU A 179 -12.45 4.05 12.19
C GLU A 179 -13.16 4.55 10.93
N MET A 180 -13.78 3.66 10.15
CA MET A 180 -14.63 4.00 9.01
C MET A 180 -15.82 4.86 9.44
N GLU A 181 -16.45 4.55 10.58
CA GLU A 181 -17.51 5.39 11.17
C GLU A 181 -16.98 6.79 11.50
N LYS A 182 -15.86 6.89 12.22
CA LYS A 182 -15.24 8.18 12.58
C LYS A 182 -14.95 9.03 11.34
N VAL A 183 -14.28 8.46 10.34
CA VAL A 183 -13.93 9.16 9.10
C VAL A 183 -15.17 9.59 8.33
N THR A 184 -16.20 8.74 8.27
CA THR A 184 -17.48 9.07 7.62
C THR A 184 -18.13 10.27 8.30
N LEU A 185 -18.23 10.27 9.63
CA LEU A 185 -18.87 11.33 10.40
C LEU A 185 -18.10 12.66 10.36
N GLN A 186 -16.76 12.61 10.38
CA GLN A 186 -15.89 13.79 10.31
C GLN A 186 -15.93 14.48 8.94
N ASN A 187 -16.14 13.72 7.86
CA ASN A 187 -16.11 14.23 6.49
C ASN A 187 -17.51 14.43 5.88
N MET A 188 -18.56 14.21 6.67
CA MET A 188 -19.94 14.39 6.23
C MET A 188 -20.25 15.86 5.95
N LYS A 189 -20.83 16.15 4.79
CA LYS A 189 -21.36 17.47 4.43
C LYS A 189 -22.84 17.36 4.10
N GLY A 190 -23.70 17.77 5.04
CA GLY A 190 -25.14 17.54 4.94
C GLY A 190 -25.46 16.04 4.90
N MET A 191 -26.05 15.58 3.79
CA MET A 191 -26.41 14.16 3.58
C MET A 191 -25.41 13.41 2.69
N THR A 192 -24.33 14.06 2.26
CA THR A 192 -23.31 13.44 1.40
C THR A 192 -22.28 12.71 2.25
N LEU A 193 -22.13 11.40 2.00
CA LEU A 193 -21.13 10.55 2.63
C LEU A 193 -19.97 10.31 1.66
N LEU A 194 -18.75 10.46 2.16
CA LEU A 194 -17.56 9.99 1.47
C LEU A 194 -17.27 8.56 1.89
N VAL A 195 -16.87 7.73 0.93
CA VAL A 195 -16.52 6.34 1.21
C VAL A 195 -15.21 6.33 2.01
N PRO A 196 -15.18 5.74 3.21
CA PRO A 196 -13.93 5.51 3.93
C PRO A 196 -13.17 4.33 3.30
N GLU A 197 -11.89 4.53 3.01
CA GLU A 197 -11.00 3.54 2.39
C GLU A 197 -9.82 3.22 3.34
N PRO A 198 -9.67 1.95 3.76
CA PRO A 198 -8.51 1.53 4.54
C PRO A 198 -7.25 1.47 3.67
N VAL A 199 -6.13 1.96 4.22
CA VAL A 199 -4.81 1.96 3.59
C VAL A 199 -3.78 1.47 4.61
N HIS A 200 -2.93 0.54 4.19
CA HIS A 200 -1.93 -0.07 5.07
C HIS A 200 -0.57 0.62 4.91
N PHE A 201 0.14 0.84 6.00
CA PHE A 201 1.45 1.49 6.04
C PHE A 201 2.43 0.65 6.85
N LEU A 202 3.62 0.41 6.31
CA LEU A 202 4.69 -0.27 7.04
C LEU A 202 5.60 0.77 7.72
N LEU A 203 5.43 0.93 9.03
CA LEU A 203 6.17 1.88 9.84
C LEU A 203 7.47 1.29 10.41
N PRO A 204 8.43 2.15 10.81
CA PRO A 204 9.66 1.70 11.46
C PRO A 204 9.38 0.82 12.67
N GLU A 205 10.23 -0.20 12.87
CA GLU A 205 10.17 -1.02 14.07
C GLU A 205 10.20 -0.15 15.35
N PRO A 206 9.48 -0.55 16.40
CA PRO A 206 8.67 -1.77 16.52
C PRO A 206 7.21 -1.64 16.02
N LYS A 207 6.85 -0.54 15.33
CA LYS A 207 5.44 -0.22 15.02
C LYS A 207 4.81 -1.14 13.98
N GLY A 208 5.60 -1.58 13.00
CA GLY A 208 5.15 -2.56 12.00
C GLY A 208 4.04 -2.06 11.08
N LEU A 209 3.18 -2.98 10.65
CA LEU A 209 2.09 -2.71 9.70
C LEU A 209 0.89 -2.07 10.42
N VAL A 210 0.45 -0.90 9.96
CA VAL A 210 -0.69 -0.18 10.53
C VAL A 210 -1.72 0.13 9.46
N THR A 211 -2.99 0.19 9.84
CA THR A 211 -4.10 0.54 8.94
C THR A 211 -4.64 1.91 9.30
N VAL A 212 -4.74 2.79 8.30
CA VAL A 212 -5.34 4.12 8.43
C VAL A 212 -6.49 4.22 7.45
N VAL A 213 -7.61 4.82 7.87
CA VAL A 213 -8.77 5.01 7.02
C VAL A 213 -8.78 6.44 6.48
N TYR A 214 -8.89 6.58 5.16
CA TYR A 214 -8.98 7.87 4.49
C TYR A 214 -10.30 8.03 3.73
N PRO A 215 -10.87 9.24 3.66
CA PRO A 215 -12.03 9.50 2.83
C PRO A 215 -11.64 9.54 1.35
N VAL A 216 -12.31 8.73 0.54
CA VAL A 216 -12.16 8.72 -0.93
C VAL A 216 -12.56 10.10 -1.49
N GLY A 217 -11.78 10.60 -2.44
CA GLY A 217 -12.02 11.89 -3.09
C GLY A 217 -11.39 13.09 -2.38
N VAL A 218 -10.86 12.92 -1.16
CA VAL A 218 -10.09 13.97 -0.48
C VAL A 218 -8.60 13.79 -0.78
N PRO A 219 -7.95 14.78 -1.43
CA PRO A 219 -6.53 14.68 -1.80
C PRO A 219 -5.62 14.74 -0.58
N ASP A 220 -4.41 14.18 -0.71
CA ASP A 220 -3.44 14.14 0.39
C ASP A 220 -3.05 15.54 0.89
N SER A 221 -3.10 16.56 0.03
CA SER A 221 -2.88 17.96 0.41
C SER A 221 -3.86 18.50 1.47
N GLN A 222 -5.07 17.93 1.57
CA GLN A 222 -6.07 18.33 2.57
C GLN A 222 -6.04 17.49 3.86
N LEU A 223 -5.29 16.38 3.87
CA LEU A 223 -5.21 15.44 5.00
C LEU A 223 -3.98 15.68 5.89
N VAL A 224 -3.39 16.87 5.84
CA VAL A 224 -2.16 17.21 6.59
C VAL A 224 -2.37 17.14 8.10
N ALA A 225 -3.50 17.65 8.61
CA ALA A 225 -3.79 17.64 10.04
C ALA A 225 -3.90 16.21 10.58
N GLN A 226 -4.70 15.36 9.93
CA GLN A 226 -4.83 13.94 10.28
C GLN A 226 -3.47 13.22 10.26
N ARG A 227 -2.61 13.48 9.26
CA ARG A 227 -1.28 12.88 9.21
C ARG A 227 -0.34 13.35 10.33
N LYS A 228 -0.43 14.62 10.75
CA LYS A 228 0.33 15.11 11.91
C LYS A 228 -0.09 14.42 13.21
N GLU A 229 -1.39 14.19 13.39
CA GLU A 229 -1.92 13.42 14.52
C GLU A 229 -1.40 11.98 14.50
N LEU A 230 -1.35 11.34 13.32
CA LEU A 230 -0.77 10.00 13.16
C LEU A 230 0.74 9.99 13.46
N HIS A 231 1.50 10.99 13.02
CA HIS A 231 2.91 11.12 13.37
C HIS A 231 3.10 11.19 14.89
N GLN A 232 2.29 12.00 15.58
CA GLN A 232 2.33 12.10 17.04
C GLN A 232 1.94 10.78 17.70
N GLN A 233 0.86 10.13 17.24
CA GLN A 233 0.37 8.86 17.77
C GLN A 233 1.41 7.74 17.67
N PHE A 234 2.16 7.68 16.57
CA PHE A 234 3.17 6.65 16.32
C PHE A 234 4.60 7.10 16.64
N GLU A 235 4.77 8.25 17.29
CA GLU A 235 6.07 8.82 17.67
C GLU A 235 7.07 8.87 16.50
N LEU A 236 6.59 9.33 15.35
CA LEU A 236 7.37 9.45 14.12
C LEU A 236 7.92 10.88 13.97
N PRO A 237 9.13 11.03 13.41
CA PRO A 237 9.67 12.35 13.10
C PRO A 237 8.86 13.03 11.99
N ASP A 238 8.74 14.36 12.09
CA ASP A 238 8.12 15.20 11.06
C ASP A 238 9.08 15.54 9.89
N ASP A 239 10.12 14.72 9.69
CA ASP A 239 11.17 14.94 8.68
C ASP A 239 10.83 14.38 7.30
N ARG A 240 9.86 13.46 7.20
CA ARG A 240 9.46 12.81 5.95
C ARG A 240 8.00 12.35 5.95
N PRO A 241 7.40 12.11 4.79
CA PRO A 241 6.07 11.51 4.70
C PRO A 241 6.08 10.02 5.11
N TYR A 242 5.15 9.62 5.98
CA TYR A 242 4.89 8.20 6.30
C TYR A 242 3.49 7.73 5.87
N PHE A 243 2.50 8.62 5.91
CA PHE A 243 1.08 8.24 5.76
C PHE A 243 0.42 8.84 4.51
N ARG A 244 1.17 9.32 3.50
CA ARG A 244 0.54 9.68 2.22
C ARG A 244 0.15 8.41 1.47
N ARG A 245 -0.85 8.45 0.60
CA ARG A 245 -1.29 7.26 -0.14
C ARG A 245 -0.17 6.61 -0.96
N ALA A 246 0.79 7.40 -1.44
CA ALA A 246 1.99 6.91 -2.13
C ALA A 246 2.91 6.05 -1.23
N ASN A 247 2.83 6.22 0.10
CA ASN A 247 3.58 5.44 1.09
C ASN A 247 2.87 4.13 1.50
N ALA A 248 1.71 3.82 0.90
CA ALA A 248 0.99 2.59 1.19
C ALA A 248 1.89 1.37 0.99
N TYR A 249 1.78 0.41 1.91
CA TYR A 249 2.51 -0.84 1.84
C TYR A 249 2.05 -1.63 0.62
N HIS A 250 3.02 -1.96 -0.24
CA HIS A 250 2.79 -2.83 -1.38
C HIS A 250 3.03 -4.28 -0.96
N PHE A 251 1.97 -5.08 -0.97
CA PHE A 251 2.05 -6.47 -0.56
C PHE A 251 2.84 -7.29 -1.58
N PRO A 252 3.77 -8.15 -1.17
CA PRO A 252 4.65 -8.89 -2.09
C PRO A 252 3.94 -9.79 -3.11
N ASN A 253 2.69 -10.16 -2.85
CA ASN A 253 1.86 -10.97 -3.73
C ASN A 253 1.03 -10.15 -4.73
N GLU A 254 1.11 -8.81 -4.69
CA GLU A 254 0.44 -7.94 -5.65
C GLU A 254 1.40 -7.53 -6.76
N PRO A 255 1.04 -7.68 -8.05
CA PRO A 255 1.88 -7.16 -9.12
C PRO A 255 1.72 -5.63 -9.26
N TYR A 256 2.81 -4.94 -9.58
CA TYR A 256 2.74 -3.56 -10.04
C TYR A 256 2.10 -3.51 -11.43
N LYS A 257 0.98 -2.79 -11.56
CA LYS A 257 0.20 -2.70 -12.81
C LYS A 257 0.92 -1.93 -13.93
N ASP A 258 1.92 -1.14 -13.58
CA ASP A 258 2.69 -0.31 -14.53
C ASP A 258 3.84 -1.05 -15.22
N GLY A 259 4.14 -2.28 -14.78
CA GLY A 259 5.17 -3.13 -15.38
C GLY A 259 6.61 -2.75 -15.06
N TYR A 260 6.87 -1.70 -14.26
CA TYR A 260 8.24 -1.34 -13.90
C TYR A 260 8.75 -2.15 -12.70
N LEU A 261 9.99 -2.63 -12.81
CA LEU A 261 10.67 -3.30 -11.70
C LEU A 261 10.91 -2.33 -10.56
N ARG A 262 10.62 -2.75 -9.33
CA ARG A 262 10.93 -2.00 -8.11
C ARG A 262 12.19 -2.51 -7.46
N ASN A 263 13.02 -1.58 -6.98
CA ASN A 263 14.21 -1.86 -6.17
C ASN A 263 15.02 -3.08 -6.64
N PRO A 264 15.42 -3.17 -7.92
CA PRO A 264 16.10 -4.36 -8.44
C PRO A 264 17.41 -4.67 -7.69
N HIS A 265 18.00 -3.66 -7.03
CA HIS A 265 19.19 -3.83 -6.19
C HIS A 265 18.99 -4.79 -5.01
N LEU A 266 17.75 -5.00 -4.53
CA LEU A 266 17.45 -5.92 -3.43
C LEU A 266 17.58 -7.40 -3.84
N ALA A 267 17.50 -7.70 -5.14
CA ALA A 267 17.68 -9.05 -5.66
C ALA A 267 19.15 -9.42 -5.91
N LEU A 268 20.07 -8.47 -5.73
CA LEU A 268 21.50 -8.68 -5.95
C LEU A 268 22.16 -9.28 -4.71
N THR A 269 23.13 -10.16 -4.92
CA THR A 269 24.01 -10.61 -3.84
C THR A 269 24.81 -9.42 -3.34
N HIS A 270 24.81 -9.19 -2.02
CA HIS A 270 25.63 -8.15 -1.42
C HIS A 270 27.11 -8.38 -1.75
N PRO A 271 27.85 -7.31 -2.09
CA PRO A 271 29.27 -7.44 -2.40
C PRO A 271 30.03 -7.92 -1.16
N THR A 272 30.91 -8.89 -1.35
CA THR A 272 31.86 -9.29 -0.31
C THR A 272 32.93 -8.21 -0.20
N LEU A 273 32.91 -7.45 0.90
CA LEU A 273 33.87 -6.38 1.16
C LEU A 273 34.62 -6.69 2.46
N ASP A 274 35.95 -6.82 2.37
CA ASP A 274 36.80 -6.85 3.55
C ASP A 274 36.81 -5.45 4.18
N ASN A 275 36.22 -5.31 5.38
CA ASN A 275 36.14 -4.06 6.16
C ASN A 275 35.39 -2.88 5.48
N GLY A 276 34.54 -3.14 4.48
CA GLY A 276 33.73 -2.11 3.83
C GLY A 276 32.36 -1.92 4.50
N LYS A 277 31.89 -0.68 4.58
CA LYS A 277 30.50 -0.37 4.98
C LYS A 277 29.66 -0.05 3.75
N VAL A 278 28.53 -0.73 3.61
CA VAL A 278 27.59 -0.55 2.50
C VAL A 278 26.57 0.53 2.87
N TYR A 279 26.34 1.48 1.95
CA TYR A 279 25.29 2.49 2.04
C TYR A 279 24.40 2.38 0.82
N LEU A 280 23.09 2.20 1.03
CA LEU A 280 22.10 2.02 -0.02
C LEU A 280 21.05 3.12 0.04
N VAL A 281 20.34 3.30 -1.08
CA VAL A 281 19.15 4.17 -1.13
C VAL A 281 18.10 3.66 -0.15
N GLN A 282 17.44 4.59 0.54
CA GLN A 282 16.31 4.29 1.41
C GLN A 282 15.02 4.60 0.67
N GLY A 283 14.12 3.62 0.56
CA GLY A 283 12.80 3.81 -0.05
C GLY A 283 12.60 2.93 -1.26
N ILE A 284 11.56 3.23 -2.04
CA ILE A 284 11.15 2.50 -3.23
C ILE A 284 11.34 3.40 -4.45
N TYR A 285 11.92 2.85 -5.51
CA TYR A 285 12.02 3.46 -6.83
C TYR A 285 11.74 2.43 -7.91
N SER A 286 11.24 2.88 -9.06
CA SER A 286 11.11 2.07 -10.27
C SER A 286 12.35 2.19 -11.16
N TYR A 287 12.74 1.08 -11.78
CA TYR A 287 13.85 1.04 -12.72
C TYR A 287 13.38 1.44 -14.13
N HIS A 288 13.72 2.67 -14.53
CA HIS A 288 13.50 3.15 -15.90
C HIS A 288 14.73 2.90 -16.77
N HIS A 289 14.51 2.38 -17.97
CA HIS A 289 15.56 1.99 -18.92
C HIS A 289 15.11 2.17 -20.37
N TYR A 290 16.03 1.96 -21.32
CA TYR A 290 15.75 2.12 -22.75
C TYR A 290 14.59 1.26 -23.25
N MET A 291 13.95 1.73 -24.33
CA MET A 291 12.86 1.04 -25.03
C MET A 291 11.55 0.91 -24.22
N GLN A 292 11.42 1.66 -23.12
CA GLN A 292 10.16 1.81 -22.38
C GLN A 292 9.30 2.93 -23.00
N ASP A 293 8.02 2.98 -22.63
CA ASP A 293 7.09 4.05 -23.02
C ASP A 293 6.86 4.21 -24.53
N ARG A 294 7.17 3.18 -25.32
CA ARG A 294 7.12 3.19 -26.79
C ARG A 294 8.08 4.21 -27.43
N VAL A 295 9.19 4.51 -26.76
CA VAL A 295 10.24 5.39 -27.28
C VAL A 295 11.52 4.59 -27.52
N ASP A 296 12.04 4.66 -28.75
CA ASP A 296 13.41 4.20 -29.05
C ASP A 296 14.40 5.31 -28.67
N ASP A 297 14.84 5.26 -27.42
CA ASP A 297 15.80 6.18 -26.84
C ASP A 297 17.24 5.64 -26.80
N ASN A 298 17.50 4.59 -27.59
CA ASN A 298 18.82 4.00 -27.70
C ASN A 298 19.85 5.03 -28.20
N GLY A 299 20.94 5.19 -27.45
CA GLY A 299 22.04 6.10 -27.77
C GLY A 299 21.87 7.55 -27.30
N TRP A 300 20.70 7.96 -26.78
CA TRP A 300 20.49 9.36 -26.33
C TRP A 300 19.69 9.51 -25.03
N GLY A 301 18.97 8.47 -24.60
CA GLY A 301 18.06 8.52 -23.47
C GLY A 301 18.67 8.38 -22.08
N CYS A 302 20.00 8.17 -21.94
CA CYS A 302 20.60 7.70 -20.69
C CYS A 302 20.20 8.53 -19.47
N ALA A 303 20.43 9.85 -19.55
CA ALA A 303 20.13 10.78 -18.46
C ALA A 303 18.62 10.98 -18.25
N TYR A 304 17.81 10.83 -19.31
CA TYR A 304 16.34 10.86 -19.19
C TYR A 304 15.85 9.69 -18.33
N ARG A 305 16.33 8.47 -18.59
CA ARG A 305 15.95 7.27 -17.82
C ARG A 305 16.47 7.32 -16.38
N SER A 306 17.67 7.84 -16.16
CA SER A 306 18.18 8.12 -14.81
C SER A 306 17.31 9.14 -14.08
N LEU A 307 16.91 10.23 -14.73
CA LEU A 307 16.01 11.24 -14.17
C LEU A 307 14.64 10.64 -13.83
N GLN A 308 14.05 9.83 -14.72
CA GLN A 308 12.79 9.13 -14.46
C GLN A 308 12.86 8.24 -13.22
N THR A 309 13.98 7.52 -13.03
CA THR A 309 14.26 6.73 -11.83
C THR A 309 14.34 7.59 -10.55
N ILE A 310 14.92 8.79 -10.64
CA ILE A 310 14.95 9.74 -9.51
C ILE A 310 13.54 10.27 -9.22
N CYS A 311 12.80 10.71 -10.24
CA CYS A 311 11.43 11.20 -10.10
C CYS A 311 10.52 10.13 -9.46
N SER A 312 10.67 8.86 -9.87
CA SER A 312 9.87 7.77 -9.33
C SER A 312 10.15 7.50 -7.85
N TRP A 313 11.36 7.76 -7.37
CA TRP A 313 11.67 7.71 -5.94
C TRP A 313 10.89 8.78 -5.18
N PHE A 314 10.96 10.04 -5.60
CA PHE A 314 10.23 11.13 -4.93
C PHE A 314 8.72 10.93 -4.94
N GLN A 315 8.18 10.41 -6.06
CA GLN A 315 6.77 10.05 -6.18
C GLN A 315 6.40 8.95 -5.17
N GLN A 316 7.13 7.85 -5.15
CA GLN A 316 6.84 6.70 -4.27
C GLN A 316 7.16 6.95 -2.79
N GLN A 317 7.98 7.95 -2.49
CA GLN A 317 8.19 8.41 -1.12
C GLN A 317 7.16 9.47 -0.69
N GLY A 318 6.24 9.86 -1.58
CA GLY A 318 5.18 10.81 -1.27
C GLY A 318 5.66 12.26 -1.16
N TYR A 319 6.84 12.60 -1.68
CA TYR A 319 7.28 14.00 -1.73
C TYR A 319 6.54 14.80 -2.81
N VAL A 320 6.15 14.12 -3.89
CA VAL A 320 5.44 14.71 -5.02
C VAL A 320 4.30 13.81 -5.47
N GLU A 321 3.23 14.42 -5.99
CA GLU A 321 2.09 13.71 -6.58
C GLU A 321 2.18 13.64 -8.11
N LEU A 322 3.14 14.35 -8.71
CA LEU A 322 3.34 14.37 -10.15
C LEU A 322 3.78 12.99 -10.67
N PRO A 323 3.27 12.57 -11.85
CA PRO A 323 3.76 11.38 -12.52
C PRO A 323 5.23 11.54 -12.95
N VAL A 324 5.89 10.41 -13.20
CA VAL A 324 7.22 10.40 -13.80
C VAL A 324 7.16 11.04 -15.19
N PRO A 325 7.97 12.08 -15.48
CA PRO A 325 7.87 12.81 -16.72
C PRO A 325 8.40 12.02 -17.92
N THR A 326 7.77 12.21 -19.07
CA THR A 326 8.20 11.70 -20.38
C THR A 326 9.41 12.47 -20.91
N HIS A 327 10.12 11.95 -21.92
CA HIS A 327 11.22 12.68 -22.56
C HIS A 327 10.78 14.05 -23.08
N LYS A 328 9.57 14.15 -23.64
CA LYS A 328 9.05 15.40 -24.17
C LYS A 328 8.78 16.43 -23.07
N GLU A 329 8.25 16.02 -21.93
CA GLU A 329 8.05 16.90 -20.77
C GLU A 329 9.37 17.34 -20.15
N ILE A 330 10.36 16.45 -20.09
CA ILE A 330 11.73 16.80 -19.65
C ILE A 330 12.35 17.83 -20.60
N GLN A 331 12.21 17.66 -21.91
CA GLN A 331 12.68 18.62 -22.91
C GLN A 331 11.96 19.96 -22.81
N GLN A 332 10.64 19.93 -22.60
CA GLN A 332 9.83 21.14 -22.44
C GLN A 332 10.26 21.91 -21.20
N ALA A 333 10.49 21.22 -20.07
CA ALA A 333 10.98 21.85 -18.84
C ALA A 333 12.31 22.61 -19.06
N LEU A 334 13.22 22.07 -19.87
CA LEU A 334 14.49 22.73 -20.20
C LEU A 334 14.32 23.96 -21.09
N VAL A 335 13.30 23.96 -21.96
CA VAL A 335 12.92 25.15 -22.74
C VAL A 335 12.27 26.20 -21.83
N ASP A 336 11.40 25.78 -20.92
CA ASP A 336 10.64 26.66 -20.03
C ASP A 336 11.57 27.43 -19.06
N VAL A 337 12.66 26.81 -18.60
CA VAL A 337 13.70 27.47 -17.79
C VAL A 337 14.73 28.26 -18.61
N GLY A 338 14.61 28.28 -19.95
CA GLY A 338 15.49 29.01 -20.85
C GLY A 338 16.86 28.37 -21.09
N ASP A 339 17.08 27.11 -20.70
CA ASP A 339 18.34 26.38 -20.93
C ASP A 339 18.48 25.96 -22.41
N LYS A 340 17.36 25.57 -23.04
CA LYS A 340 17.32 25.09 -24.42
C LYS A 340 16.37 25.90 -25.30
N GLN A 341 16.60 25.85 -26.61
CA GLN A 341 15.73 26.45 -27.63
C GLN A 341 14.49 25.59 -27.87
N ALA A 342 13.39 26.16 -28.35
CA ALA A 342 12.13 25.45 -28.60
C ALA A 342 12.27 24.22 -29.52
N SER A 343 13.22 24.23 -30.46
CA SER A 343 13.52 23.09 -31.34
C SER A 343 14.09 21.86 -30.62
N PHE A 344 14.45 21.99 -29.34
CA PHE A 344 14.94 20.89 -28.50
C PHE A 344 13.82 19.88 -28.18
N VAL A 345 12.57 20.34 -28.13
CA VAL A 345 11.41 19.49 -27.83
C VAL A 345 11.12 18.57 -29.01
N GLY A 346 11.02 17.27 -28.73
CA GLY A 346 10.91 16.22 -29.74
C GLY A 346 12.25 15.81 -30.38
N SER A 347 13.36 16.43 -29.98
CA SER A 347 14.69 16.02 -30.46
C SER A 347 15.15 14.70 -29.81
N ARG A 348 16.25 14.15 -30.33
CA ARG A 348 16.98 13.00 -29.76
C ARG A 348 18.30 13.42 -29.11
N GLN A 349 18.37 14.65 -28.60
CA GLN A 349 19.58 15.15 -27.96
C GLN A 349 19.69 14.62 -26.53
N TRP A 350 20.89 14.18 -26.15
CA TRP A 350 21.20 13.79 -24.78
C TRP A 350 21.28 15.03 -23.85
N ILE A 351 21.10 14.80 -22.55
CA ILE A 351 21.21 15.82 -21.49
C ILE A 351 22.22 15.38 -20.44
N GLY A 352 22.79 16.32 -19.69
CA GLY A 352 23.75 16.07 -18.62
C GLY A 352 23.16 16.27 -17.21
N SER A 353 24.04 16.17 -16.21
CA SER A 353 23.65 16.31 -14.79
C SER A 353 23.11 17.71 -14.44
N ILE A 354 23.55 18.75 -15.14
CA ILE A 354 23.07 20.13 -14.92
C ILE A 354 21.63 20.27 -15.39
N GLU A 355 21.32 19.77 -16.59
CA GLU A 355 19.95 19.71 -17.10
C GLU A 355 19.05 18.85 -16.22
N VAL A 356 19.53 17.69 -15.75
CA VAL A 356 18.79 16.84 -14.80
C VAL A 356 18.43 17.62 -13.53
N GLN A 357 19.37 18.36 -12.94
CA GLN A 357 19.10 19.22 -11.79
C GLN A 357 18.07 20.30 -12.11
N ALA A 358 18.19 20.98 -13.26
CA ALA A 358 17.27 22.03 -13.66
C ALA A 358 15.83 21.51 -13.79
N VAL A 359 15.67 20.31 -14.38
CA VAL A 359 14.36 19.67 -14.53
C VAL A 359 13.77 19.24 -13.19
N LEU A 360 14.57 18.66 -12.28
CA LEU A 360 14.12 18.31 -10.93
C LEU A 360 13.65 19.55 -10.15
N SER A 361 14.38 20.66 -10.28
CA SER A 361 14.02 21.92 -9.64
C SER A 361 12.73 22.50 -10.24
N HIS A 362 12.62 22.54 -11.56
CA HIS A 362 11.48 23.13 -12.25
C HIS A 362 10.18 22.34 -12.07
N LEU A 363 10.22 21.02 -12.32
CA LEU A 363 9.02 20.18 -12.30
C LEU A 363 8.59 19.79 -10.89
N LEU A 364 9.55 19.54 -9.99
CA LEU A 364 9.29 18.94 -8.69
C LEU A 364 9.60 19.87 -7.51
N GLY A 365 10.17 21.06 -7.75
CA GLY A 365 10.59 21.98 -6.68
C GLY A 365 11.75 21.46 -5.84
N LEU A 366 12.58 20.56 -6.39
CA LEU A 366 13.64 19.88 -5.64
C LEU A 366 15.01 20.53 -5.83
N THR A 367 15.75 20.64 -4.74
CA THR A 367 17.15 21.11 -4.76
C THR A 367 18.10 19.92 -4.86
N SER A 368 19.13 20.04 -5.71
CA SER A 368 20.17 19.01 -5.91
C SER A 368 21.57 19.56 -5.62
N LYS A 369 22.50 18.68 -5.23
CA LYS A 369 23.93 18.99 -5.09
C LYS A 369 24.73 18.19 -6.10
N ILE A 370 25.48 18.87 -6.96
CA ILE A 370 26.37 18.24 -7.96
C ILE A 370 27.79 18.15 -7.41
N LEU A 371 28.41 16.98 -7.56
CA LEU A 371 29.81 16.74 -7.25
C LEU A 371 30.60 16.66 -8.55
N PHE A 372 31.50 17.62 -8.77
CA PHE A 372 32.38 17.62 -9.93
C PHE A 372 33.63 16.79 -9.65
N VAL A 373 33.85 15.75 -10.46
CA VAL A 373 35.02 14.88 -10.38
C VAL A 373 35.82 15.03 -11.68
N ARG A 374 37.10 15.42 -11.57
CA ARG A 374 37.94 15.77 -12.74
C ARG A 374 38.58 14.57 -13.43
N GLU A 375 38.79 13.47 -12.72
CA GLU A 375 39.44 12.26 -13.24
C GLU A 375 38.74 11.00 -12.70
N LEU A 376 38.59 9.98 -13.55
CA LEU A 376 37.98 8.68 -13.17
C LEU A 376 38.80 7.91 -12.12
N SER A 377 40.09 8.23 -11.97
CA SER A 377 40.99 7.69 -10.94
C SER A 377 40.71 8.24 -9.53
N TRP A 378 39.87 9.27 -9.42
CA TRP A 378 39.60 9.96 -8.18
C TRP A 378 38.92 9.04 -7.17
N ARG A 379 39.52 8.92 -5.97
CA ARG A 379 38.92 8.24 -4.82
C ARG A 379 38.38 9.28 -3.84
N PRO A 380 37.11 9.19 -3.41
CA PRO A 380 36.60 10.08 -2.38
C PRO A 380 37.39 9.88 -1.08
N LYS A 381 37.90 10.99 -0.51
CA LYS A 381 38.38 11.03 0.88
C LYS A 381 37.17 11.15 1.81
N ALA A 382 37.23 10.53 2.99
CA ALA A 382 36.13 10.52 3.96
C ALA A 382 35.62 11.93 4.33
N GLU A 383 36.49 12.93 4.26
CA GLU A 383 36.23 14.36 4.48
C GLU A 383 35.22 14.97 3.49
N ASN A 384 35.02 14.36 2.33
CA ASN A 384 34.12 14.88 1.28
C ASN A 384 32.67 14.39 1.43
N TRP A 385 32.40 13.50 2.39
CA TRP A 385 31.05 13.06 2.69
C TRP A 385 30.44 13.96 3.77
N PRO A 386 29.24 14.54 3.58
CA PRO A 386 28.57 15.22 4.66
C PRO A 386 28.28 14.22 5.79
N THR A 387 28.94 14.38 6.93
CA THR A 387 28.53 13.70 8.16
C THR A 387 27.14 14.21 8.54
N THR A 388 26.33 13.38 9.22
CA THR A 388 24.97 13.72 9.67
C THR A 388 24.88 15.02 10.49
N SER A 389 25.99 15.52 11.01
CA SER A 389 26.09 16.85 11.65
C SER A 389 26.05 18.02 10.66
N SER A 390 26.60 17.87 9.45
CA SER A 390 26.70 18.96 8.45
C SER A 390 25.40 19.28 7.70
N LEU A 391 24.34 18.48 7.88
CA LEU A 391 22.99 18.78 7.37
C LEU A 391 22.21 19.75 8.28
N LYS A 392 22.64 19.98 9.52
CA LYS A 392 22.01 20.96 10.43
C LYS A 392 22.43 22.41 10.15
N GLU A 393 23.56 22.63 9.49
CA GLU A 393 24.10 23.97 9.22
C GLU A 393 23.61 24.57 7.89
N LEU A 394 22.85 23.83 7.08
CA LEU A 394 22.20 24.35 5.87
C LEU A 394 20.75 24.81 6.11
N GLN A 395 20.32 24.86 7.38
CA GLN A 395 19.01 25.38 7.80
C GLN A 395 19.11 26.62 8.72
N SER A 396 20.23 27.35 8.69
CA SER A 396 20.34 28.69 9.31
C SER A 396 20.27 29.80 8.27
#